data_AF-A0A0W0VK10-F1
#
_entry.id   AF-A0A0W0VK10-F1
#
_cell.length_a   1.000
_cell.length_b   1.000
_cell.length_c   1.000
_cell.angle_alpha   90.00
_cell.angle_beta   90.00
_cell.angle_gamma   90.00
#
_symmetry.space_group_name_H-M   'P 1'
#
loop_
_entity.id
_entity.type
_entity.pdbx_description
1 polymer ?
#
loop_
_entity_poly.entity_id
_entity_poly.type
_entity_poly.pdbx_seq_one_letter_code
_entity_poly.pdbx_strand_id
1 'polypeptide(L)'
;MISKGKAQELLNKYKKDLEAMQENVKNPPSHAYPSRGDFQVLPNLIQALECIAEGKVYKATDYVGGQGSIGHVSRDPQEAFANLSSYLDERFLRSYSKDNSTLFKMTNFCEEIRKPVAEYQERREICNQALDKISDFIKKHPGVDGLEKMQGIINSNASSQEKLSQIIELAKYKKSDFSITQFVHEHIRGRKPEVENFYQEIAKLDMNNTSALKEYAKPPEKSPEERFALQSFLDRMSDF
;
A
#
# COMPACT_ATOMS: atom_id res chain seq x y z
N MET A 1 2.87 -6.44 7.28
CA MET A 1 1.43 -6.78 7.26
C MET A 1 1.07 -7.49 8.55
N ILE A 2 -0.07 -7.17 9.15
CA ILE A 2 -0.54 -7.85 10.37
C ILE A 2 -1.26 -9.14 9.96
N SER A 3 -0.88 -10.27 10.54
CA SER A 3 -1.57 -11.55 10.30
C SER A 3 -2.92 -11.59 11.03
N LYS A 4 -3.84 -12.47 10.62
CA LYS A 4 -5.12 -12.68 11.32
C LYS A 4 -4.92 -12.97 12.82
N GLY A 5 -3.97 -13.85 13.13
CA GLY A 5 -3.63 -14.21 14.51
C GLY A 5 -3.07 -13.03 15.31
N LYS A 6 -2.16 -12.24 14.73
CA LYS A 6 -1.62 -11.05 15.41
C LYS A 6 -2.69 -9.97 15.60
N ALA A 7 -3.60 -9.79 14.66
CA ALA A 7 -4.74 -8.88 14.83
C ALA A 7 -5.64 -9.31 16.00
N GLN A 8 -5.95 -10.60 16.10
CA GLN A 8 -6.73 -11.13 17.23
C GLN A 8 -5.99 -10.95 18.57
N GLU A 9 -4.68 -11.18 18.60
CA GLU A 9 -3.85 -10.96 19.79
C GLU A 9 -3.88 -9.48 20.24
N LEU A 10 -3.70 -8.55 19.30
CA LEU A 10 -3.76 -7.11 19.57
C LEU A 10 -5.14 -6.70 20.10
N LEU A 11 -6.22 -7.21 19.50
CA LEU A 11 -7.59 -6.97 19.98
C LEU A 11 -7.79 -7.50 21.39
N ASN A 12 -7.38 -8.74 21.67
CA ASN A 12 -7.51 -9.34 22.99
C ASN A 12 -6.75 -8.55 24.07
N LYS A 13 -5.56 -8.04 23.72
CA LYS A 13 -4.69 -7.33 24.64
C LYS A 13 -5.10 -5.88 24.89
N TYR A 14 -5.55 -5.17 23.84
CA TYR A 14 -5.67 -3.71 23.88
C TYR A 14 -7.07 -3.15 23.59
N LYS A 15 -8.04 -3.95 23.11
CA LYS A 15 -9.36 -3.42 22.69
C LYS A 15 -10.04 -2.59 23.78
N LYS A 16 -10.10 -3.10 25.02
CA LYS A 16 -10.72 -2.39 26.14
C LYS A 16 -10.01 -1.07 26.47
N ASP A 17 -8.69 -1.03 26.34
CA ASP A 17 -7.93 0.19 26.61
C ASP A 17 -8.12 1.23 25.48
N LEU A 18 -8.22 0.78 24.22
CA LEU A 18 -8.57 1.64 23.08
C LEU A 18 -10.00 2.19 23.21
N GLU A 19 -10.96 1.37 23.62
CA GLU A 19 -12.34 1.78 23.90
C GLU A 19 -12.40 2.80 25.07
N ALA A 20 -11.64 2.56 26.14
CA ALA A 20 -11.55 3.49 27.27
C ALA A 20 -10.93 4.84 26.84
N MET A 21 -9.89 4.81 26.00
CA MET A 21 -9.29 6.02 25.45
C MET A 21 -10.28 6.78 24.54
N GLN A 22 -11.13 6.08 23.79
CA GLN A 22 -12.18 6.72 22.99
C GLN A 22 -13.19 7.48 23.87
N GLU A 23 -13.51 6.99 25.06
CA GLU A 23 -14.36 7.73 26.00
C GLU A 23 -13.69 9.02 26.49
N ASN A 24 -12.35 9.06 26.59
CA ASN A 24 -11.61 10.29 26.86
C ASN A 24 -11.59 11.24 25.65
N VAL A 25 -11.58 10.72 24.42
CA VAL A 25 -11.74 11.57 23.22
C VAL A 25 -13.13 12.21 23.21
N LYS A 26 -14.16 11.46 23.61
CA LYS A 26 -15.54 11.99 23.72
C LYS A 26 -15.72 13.01 24.83
N ASN A 27 -14.99 12.84 25.94
CA ASN A 27 -15.02 13.70 27.11
C ASN A 27 -13.60 14.22 27.40
N PRO A 28 -13.08 15.09 26.54
CA PRO A 28 -11.68 15.51 26.58
C PRO A 28 -11.35 16.19 27.91
N PRO A 29 -10.11 16.03 28.41
CA PRO A 29 -9.60 16.89 29.46
C PRO A 29 -9.73 18.37 29.08
N SER A 30 -9.82 19.26 30.07
CA SER A 30 -10.03 20.70 29.86
C SER A 30 -9.01 21.41 28.95
N HIS A 31 -7.86 20.78 28.68
CA HIS A 31 -6.79 21.29 27.82
C HIS A 31 -6.78 20.65 26.41
N ALA A 32 -7.67 19.71 26.13
CA ALA A 32 -7.77 19.04 24.83
C ALA A 32 -9.02 19.53 24.08
N TYR A 33 -8.82 19.90 22.80
CA TYR A 33 -9.90 20.31 21.90
C TYR A 33 -9.99 19.29 20.78
N PRO A 34 -10.85 18.27 20.91
CA PRO A 34 -10.88 17.19 19.96
C PRO A 34 -11.33 17.68 18.60
N SER A 35 -10.53 17.37 17.59
CA SER A 35 -10.95 17.54 16.21
C SER A 35 -12.04 16.51 15.90
N ARG A 36 -12.89 16.79 14.90
CA ARG A 36 -13.84 15.78 14.42
C ARG A 36 -13.14 14.47 14.02
N GLY A 37 -11.88 14.53 13.59
CA GLY A 37 -11.09 13.37 13.19
C GLY A 37 -10.75 12.47 14.36
N ASP A 38 -10.47 13.05 15.52
CA ASP A 38 -10.00 12.31 16.69
C ASP A 38 -11.05 11.30 17.16
N PHE A 39 -12.34 11.67 17.12
CA PHE A 39 -13.46 10.79 17.46
C PHE A 39 -13.57 9.54 16.57
N GLN A 40 -12.92 9.55 15.41
CA GLN A 40 -13.03 8.51 14.39
C GLN A 40 -11.83 7.57 14.39
N VAL A 41 -10.68 7.99 14.91
CA VAL A 41 -9.44 7.21 14.82
C VAL A 41 -9.59 5.86 15.52
N LEU A 42 -9.90 5.85 16.82
CA LEU A 42 -9.91 4.62 17.62
C LEU A 42 -10.99 3.62 17.21
N PRO A 43 -12.27 4.01 16.98
CA PRO A 43 -13.31 3.07 16.56
C PRO A 43 -13.00 2.44 15.20
N ASN A 44 -12.53 3.22 14.23
CA ASN A 44 -12.18 2.71 12.92
C ASN A 44 -10.91 1.84 12.96
N LEU A 45 -9.95 2.14 13.86
CA LEU A 45 -8.76 1.33 14.05
C LEU A 45 -9.10 -0.04 14.62
N ILE A 46 -9.98 -0.10 15.63
CA ILE A 46 -10.51 -1.35 16.19
C ILE A 46 -11.23 -2.14 15.10
N GLN A 47 -12.12 -1.49 14.35
CA GLN A 47 -12.86 -2.13 13.25
C GLN A 47 -11.92 -2.67 12.16
N ALA A 48 -10.87 -1.94 11.81
CA ALA A 48 -9.87 -2.40 10.85
C ALA A 48 -9.15 -3.66 11.37
N LEU A 49 -8.75 -3.70 12.65
CA LEU A 49 -8.18 -4.91 13.27
C LEU A 49 -9.15 -6.10 13.26
N GLU A 50 -10.43 -5.87 13.57
CA GLU A 50 -11.46 -6.92 13.53
C GLU A 50 -11.62 -7.47 12.10
N CYS A 51 -11.65 -6.58 11.11
CA CYS A 51 -11.69 -6.97 9.70
C CYS A 51 -10.44 -7.78 9.29
N ILE A 52 -9.24 -7.42 9.77
CA ILE A 52 -8.02 -8.23 9.53
C ILE A 52 -8.16 -9.60 10.19
N ALA A 53 -8.55 -9.65 11.47
CA ALA A 53 -8.67 -10.90 12.23
C ALA A 53 -9.65 -11.88 11.57
N GLU A 54 -10.77 -11.37 11.06
CA GLU A 54 -11.82 -12.17 10.42
C GLU A 54 -11.56 -12.42 8.93
N GLY A 55 -10.69 -11.61 8.29
CA GLY A 55 -10.50 -11.62 6.83
C GLY A 55 -11.69 -11.02 6.07
N LYS A 56 -12.31 -9.98 6.63
CA LYS A 56 -13.40 -9.23 6.01
C LYS A 56 -12.90 -7.94 5.38
N VAL A 57 -13.68 -7.43 4.44
CA VAL A 57 -13.46 -6.11 3.84
C VAL A 57 -13.77 -5.03 4.87
N TYR A 58 -12.91 -4.02 4.97
CA TYR A 58 -13.14 -2.89 5.84
C TYR A 58 -14.17 -1.92 5.22
N LYS A 59 -15.09 -1.42 6.05
CA LYS A 59 -16.05 -0.39 5.70
C LYS A 59 -15.98 0.70 6.75
N ALA A 60 -15.48 1.86 6.36
CA ALA A 60 -15.47 3.02 7.23
C ALA A 60 -16.88 3.31 7.74
N THR A 61 -16.98 3.70 9.00
CA THR A 61 -18.25 4.14 9.60
C THR A 61 -18.76 5.40 8.89
N ASP A 62 -20.09 5.58 8.81
CA ASP A 62 -20.72 6.70 8.07
C ASP A 62 -20.23 8.09 8.54
N TYR A 63 -19.71 8.17 9.77
CA TYR A 63 -19.09 9.38 10.32
C TYR A 63 -17.83 9.85 9.54
N VAL A 64 -17.14 8.96 8.83
CA VAL A 64 -15.93 9.29 8.03
C VAL A 64 -16.29 10.03 6.73
N GLY A 65 -17.56 10.00 6.31
CA GLY A 65 -18.09 10.71 5.15
C GLY A 65 -18.20 12.22 5.36
N GLY A 66 -17.07 12.92 5.37
CA GLY A 66 -17.02 14.37 5.51
C GLY A 66 -15.66 14.96 5.88
N GLN A 67 -14.65 14.11 6.10
CA GLN A 67 -13.28 14.57 6.37
C GLN A 67 -12.41 14.36 5.14
N GLY A 68 -11.91 15.46 4.58
CA GLY A 68 -10.88 15.40 3.54
C GLY A 68 -9.52 14.90 4.06
N SER A 69 -9.29 14.93 5.38
CA SER A 69 -8.00 14.61 6.01
C SER A 69 -7.85 13.12 6.38
N ILE A 70 -8.89 12.48 6.92
CA ILE A 70 -8.97 11.00 7.00
C ILE A 70 -9.53 10.53 5.65
N GLY A 71 -8.77 10.78 4.58
CA GLY A 71 -9.18 10.54 3.20
C GLY A 71 -9.68 9.11 2.99
N HIS A 72 -10.62 8.95 2.04
CA HIS A 72 -11.25 7.68 1.63
C HIS A 72 -10.51 6.45 2.15
N VAL A 73 -10.85 6.02 3.35
CA VAL A 73 -10.13 4.92 3.98
C VAL A 73 -10.42 3.70 3.11
N SER A 74 -9.35 3.18 2.52
CA SER A 74 -9.38 2.06 1.58
C SER A 74 -10.22 0.91 2.13
N ARG A 75 -10.91 0.18 1.25
CA ARG A 75 -11.63 -1.05 1.63
C ARG A 75 -10.69 -2.17 2.09
N ASP A 76 -9.40 -2.03 1.82
CA ASP A 76 -8.35 -2.90 2.37
C ASP A 76 -8.16 -2.60 3.87
N PRO A 77 -8.47 -3.57 4.76
CA PRO A 77 -8.32 -3.38 6.20
C PRO A 77 -6.85 -3.16 6.64
N GLN A 78 -5.85 -3.64 5.89
CA GLN A 78 -4.44 -3.41 6.20
C GLN A 78 -4.04 -1.97 5.93
N GLU A 79 -4.52 -1.42 4.82
CA GLU A 79 -4.31 -0.02 4.45
C GLU A 79 -5.00 0.91 5.45
N ALA A 80 -6.26 0.61 5.75
CA ALA A 80 -7.03 1.33 6.76
C ALA A 80 -6.31 1.37 8.10
N PHE A 81 -5.88 0.20 8.57
CA PHE A 81 -5.15 0.07 9.83
C PHE A 81 -3.84 0.87 9.83
N ALA A 82 -3.02 0.76 8.79
CA ALA A 82 -1.75 1.48 8.68
C ALA A 82 -1.95 3.01 8.69
N ASN A 83 -2.94 3.50 7.94
CA ASN A 83 -3.25 4.93 7.89
C ASN A 83 -3.79 5.44 9.23
N LEU A 84 -4.74 4.73 9.86
CA LEU A 84 -5.31 5.12 11.15
C LEU A 84 -4.28 5.08 12.28
N SER A 85 -3.36 4.12 12.25
CA SER A 85 -2.28 4.03 13.24
C SER A 85 -1.35 5.24 13.23
N SER A 86 -1.20 5.91 12.09
CA SER A 86 -0.35 7.12 11.99
C SER A 86 -0.88 8.31 12.77
N TYR A 87 -2.17 8.31 13.12
CA TYR A 87 -2.80 9.35 13.96
C TYR A 87 -2.56 9.13 15.46
N LEU A 88 -2.04 7.97 15.87
CA LEU A 88 -1.68 7.68 17.27
C LEU A 88 -0.28 8.21 17.61
N ASP A 89 -0.04 9.48 17.29
CA ASP A 89 1.22 10.16 17.61
C ASP A 89 1.31 10.53 19.10
N GLU A 90 2.49 10.99 19.53
CA GLU A 90 2.71 11.38 20.93
C GLU A 90 1.72 12.45 21.40
N ARG A 91 1.29 13.37 20.52
CA ARG A 91 0.34 14.42 20.86
C ARG A 91 -1.04 13.84 21.12
N PHE A 92 -1.53 12.96 20.25
CA PHE A 92 -2.80 12.26 20.42
C PHE A 92 -2.79 11.45 21.71
N LEU A 93 -1.73 10.67 21.93
CA LEU A 93 -1.58 9.85 23.14
C LEU A 93 -1.58 10.69 24.42
N ARG A 94 -0.82 11.79 24.46
CA ARG A 94 -0.78 12.67 25.64
C ARG A 94 -2.09 13.43 25.86
N SER A 95 -2.78 13.82 24.80
CA SER A 95 -4.02 14.61 24.90
C SER A 95 -5.20 13.79 25.44
N TYR A 96 -5.24 12.50 25.14
CA TYR A 96 -6.39 11.63 25.45
C TYR A 96 -6.11 10.52 26.46
N SER A 97 -4.88 10.41 26.96
CA SER A 97 -4.59 9.54 28.10
C SER A 97 -4.97 10.23 29.40
N LYS A 98 -5.93 9.65 30.14
CA LYS A 98 -6.39 10.18 31.42
C LYS A 98 -5.35 10.06 32.54
N ASP A 99 -4.44 9.09 32.43
CA ASP A 99 -3.38 8.82 33.38
C ASP A 99 -2.14 8.19 32.71
N ASN A 100 -1.05 8.08 33.48
CA ASN A 100 0.20 7.48 33.01
C ASN A 100 0.07 5.99 32.66
N SER A 101 -0.90 5.29 33.26
CA SER A 101 -1.13 3.86 32.99
C SER A 101 -1.71 3.66 31.59
N THR A 102 -2.70 4.46 31.23
CA THR A 102 -3.31 4.50 29.89
C THR A 102 -2.27 4.90 28.85
N LEU A 103 -1.49 5.95 29.13
CA LEU A 103 -0.42 6.39 28.23
C LEU A 103 0.61 5.28 27.99
N PHE A 104 1.04 4.59 29.05
CA PHE A 104 2.00 3.49 28.94
C PHE A 104 1.45 2.33 28.09
N LYS A 105 0.19 1.93 28.31
CA LYS A 105 -0.45 0.87 27.51
C LYS A 105 -0.57 1.24 26.03
N MET A 106 -0.98 2.47 25.73
CA MET A 106 -1.11 2.93 24.34
C MET A 106 0.24 3.09 23.66
N THR A 107 1.26 3.50 24.41
CA THR A 107 2.65 3.50 23.92
C THR A 107 3.09 2.08 23.54
N ASN A 108 2.85 1.09 24.42
CA ASN A 108 3.16 -0.31 24.12
C ASN A 108 2.40 -0.84 22.88
N PHE A 109 1.12 -0.47 22.74
CA PHE A 109 0.37 -0.79 21.53
C PHE A 109 1.04 -0.20 20.28
N CYS A 110 1.40 1.08 20.30
CA CYS A 110 2.09 1.76 19.18
C CYS A 110 3.43 1.10 18.85
N GLU A 111 4.20 0.68 19.85
CA GLU A 111 5.46 -0.05 19.66
C GLU A 111 5.23 -1.41 18.97
N GLU A 112 4.23 -2.18 19.41
CA GLU A 112 3.93 -3.49 18.83
C GLU A 112 3.48 -3.43 17.37
N ILE A 113 2.80 -2.35 16.98
CA ILE A 113 2.29 -2.18 15.61
C ILE A 113 3.27 -1.45 14.70
N ARG A 114 4.29 -0.76 15.24
CA ARG A 114 5.24 0.04 14.46
C ARG A 114 5.89 -0.74 13.35
N LYS A 115 6.49 -1.90 13.67
CA LYS A 115 7.18 -2.73 12.67
C LYS A 115 6.22 -3.27 11.60
N PRO A 116 5.10 -3.94 11.95
CA PRO A 116 4.14 -4.41 10.95
C PRO A 116 3.57 -3.33 10.03
N VAL A 117 3.37 -2.11 10.55
CA VAL A 117 2.89 -0.94 9.78
C VAL A 117 3.99 -0.44 8.84
N ALA A 118 5.23 -0.29 9.32
CA ALA A 118 6.36 0.13 8.48
C ALA A 118 6.61 -0.85 7.33
N GLU A 119 6.58 -2.17 7.60
CA GLU A 119 6.70 -3.21 6.58
C GLU A 119 5.56 -3.17 5.56
N TYR A 120 4.33 -2.85 6.01
CA TYR A 120 3.19 -2.67 5.09
C TYR A 120 3.39 -1.46 4.18
N GLN A 121 3.79 -0.32 4.74
CA GLN A 121 4.03 0.92 4.00
C GLN A 121 5.15 0.75 2.96
N GLU A 122 6.27 0.13 3.36
CA GLU A 122 7.36 -0.18 2.45
C GLU A 122 6.88 -1.06 1.29
N ARG A 123 6.15 -2.14 1.60
CA ARG A 123 5.59 -3.03 0.58
C ARG A 123 4.61 -2.31 -0.36
N ARG A 124 3.75 -1.45 0.18
CA ARG A 124 2.81 -0.64 -0.61
C ARG A 124 3.56 0.23 -1.60
N GLU A 125 4.62 0.90 -1.13
CA GLU A 125 5.45 1.77 -1.95
C GLU A 125 6.12 1.00 -3.10
N ILE A 126 6.71 -0.17 -2.80
CA ILE A 126 7.29 -1.05 -3.83
C ILE A 126 6.24 -1.47 -4.87
N CYS A 127 5.02 -1.79 -4.43
CA CYS A 127 3.95 -2.15 -5.35
C CYS A 127 3.53 -0.98 -6.23
N ASN A 128 3.40 0.24 -5.67
CA ASN A 128 3.11 1.44 -6.44
C ASN A 128 4.18 1.70 -7.51
N GLN A 129 5.46 1.63 -7.14
CA GLN A 129 6.57 1.82 -8.08
C GLN A 129 6.57 0.77 -9.21
N ALA A 130 6.27 -0.48 -8.88
CA ALA A 130 6.11 -1.52 -9.88
C ALA A 130 4.91 -1.24 -10.81
N LEU A 131 3.77 -0.77 -10.26
CA LEU A 131 2.60 -0.40 -11.03
C LEU A 131 2.86 0.81 -11.96
N ASP A 132 3.62 1.80 -11.50
CA ASP A 132 4.02 2.96 -12.30
C ASP A 132 4.88 2.52 -13.50
N LYS A 133 5.89 1.68 -13.24
CA LYS A 133 6.73 1.10 -14.32
C LYS A 133 5.90 0.31 -15.33
N ILE A 134 4.93 -0.47 -14.86
CA ILE A 134 4.00 -1.23 -15.71
C ILE A 134 3.13 -0.26 -16.53
N SER A 135 2.58 0.78 -15.90
CA SER A 135 1.75 1.78 -16.59
C SER A 135 2.54 2.51 -17.68
N ASP A 136 3.80 2.87 -17.42
CA ASP A 136 4.65 3.53 -18.39
C ASP A 136 4.99 2.64 -19.60
N PHE A 137 5.14 1.33 -19.38
CA PHE A 137 5.24 0.39 -20.48
C PHE A 137 3.94 0.33 -21.29
N ILE A 138 2.78 0.18 -20.62
CA ILE A 138 1.47 0.10 -21.30
C ILE A 138 1.22 1.32 -22.19
N LYS A 139 1.53 2.53 -21.71
CA LYS A 139 1.37 3.79 -22.48
C LYS A 139 2.16 3.80 -23.80
N LYS A 140 3.32 3.11 -23.86
CA LYS A 140 4.16 3.03 -25.07
C LYS A 140 3.65 2.00 -26.09
N HIS A 141 2.74 1.12 -25.68
CA HIS A 141 2.22 0.03 -26.51
C HIS A 141 0.68 0.01 -26.56
N PRO A 142 0.03 1.08 -27.07
CA PRO A 142 -1.42 1.13 -27.19
C PRO A 142 -1.95 0.07 -28.17
N GLY A 143 -3.20 -0.40 -27.96
CA GLY A 143 -3.88 -1.36 -28.83
C GLY A 143 -3.56 -2.84 -28.55
N VAL A 144 -2.82 -3.15 -27.49
CA VAL A 144 -2.57 -4.54 -27.05
C VAL A 144 -3.59 -4.95 -26.00
N ASP A 145 -4.54 -5.84 -26.35
CA ASP A 145 -5.64 -6.31 -25.46
C ASP A 145 -5.20 -6.65 -24.03
N GLY A 146 -4.09 -7.38 -23.89
CA GLY A 146 -3.62 -7.76 -22.55
C GLY A 146 -3.08 -6.59 -21.73
N LEU A 147 -2.47 -5.58 -22.38
CA LEU A 147 -1.98 -4.37 -21.72
C LEU A 147 -3.13 -3.43 -21.36
N GLU A 148 -4.16 -3.33 -22.20
CA GLU A 148 -5.38 -2.58 -21.89
C GLU A 148 -6.12 -3.15 -20.67
N LYS A 149 -6.17 -4.48 -20.56
CA LYS A 149 -6.69 -5.17 -19.35
C LYS A 149 -5.88 -4.83 -18.10
N MET A 150 -4.55 -4.83 -18.19
CA MET A 150 -3.68 -4.41 -17.09
C MET A 150 -3.92 -2.95 -16.69
N GLN A 151 -4.10 -2.05 -17.67
CA GLN A 151 -4.45 -0.65 -17.38
C GLN A 151 -5.80 -0.53 -16.67
N GLY A 152 -6.79 -1.34 -17.06
CA GLY A 152 -8.08 -1.43 -16.35
C GLY A 152 -7.91 -1.82 -14.88
N ILE A 153 -7.02 -2.78 -14.59
CA ILE A 153 -6.69 -3.18 -13.21
C ILE A 153 -6.01 -2.03 -12.45
N ILE A 154 -5.04 -1.34 -13.06
CA ILE A 154 -4.34 -0.18 -12.46
C ILE A 154 -5.36 0.91 -12.07
N ASN A 155 -6.34 1.16 -12.93
CA ASN A 155 -7.37 2.19 -12.73
C ASN A 155 -8.49 1.76 -11.76
N SER A 156 -8.50 0.52 -11.29
CA SER A 156 -9.51 0.03 -10.34
C SER A 156 -9.35 0.65 -8.94
N ASN A 157 -10.35 0.47 -8.09
CA ASN A 157 -10.32 0.93 -6.69
C ASN A 157 -9.69 -0.10 -5.72
N ALA A 158 -9.01 -1.13 -6.23
CA ALA A 158 -8.31 -2.11 -5.41
C ALA A 158 -7.03 -1.54 -4.78
N SER A 159 -6.47 -2.22 -3.77
CA SER A 159 -5.19 -1.82 -3.18
C SER A 159 -4.03 -2.07 -4.15
N SER A 160 -2.90 -1.39 -3.96
CA SER A 160 -1.73 -1.52 -4.83
C SER A 160 -1.23 -2.98 -4.94
N GLN A 161 -1.29 -3.71 -3.84
CA GLN A 161 -0.87 -5.10 -3.74
C GLN A 161 -1.84 -6.00 -4.51
N GLU A 162 -3.15 -5.77 -4.40
CA GLU A 162 -4.17 -6.52 -5.12
C GLU A 162 -4.08 -6.27 -6.63
N LYS A 163 -3.92 -5.01 -7.04
CA LYS A 163 -3.68 -4.63 -8.43
C LYS A 163 -2.48 -5.36 -9.02
N LEU A 164 -1.34 -5.30 -8.34
CA LEU A 164 -0.12 -5.95 -8.80
C LEU A 164 -0.30 -7.47 -8.85
N SER A 165 -0.95 -8.08 -7.86
CA SER A 165 -1.23 -9.51 -7.86
C SER A 165 -2.10 -9.93 -9.05
N GLN A 166 -3.15 -9.18 -9.38
CA GLN A 166 -4.00 -9.46 -10.54
C GLN A 166 -3.24 -9.31 -11.86
N ILE A 167 -2.35 -8.31 -11.96
CA ILE A 167 -1.48 -8.10 -13.13
C ILE A 167 -0.49 -9.26 -13.29
N ILE A 168 0.09 -9.75 -12.20
CA ILE A 168 1.00 -10.92 -12.21
C ILE A 168 0.27 -12.16 -12.71
N GLU A 169 -0.94 -12.44 -12.20
CA GLU A 169 -1.74 -13.57 -12.66
C GLU A 169 -2.15 -13.44 -14.13
N LEU A 170 -2.53 -12.24 -14.56
CA LEU A 170 -2.83 -11.98 -15.97
C LEU A 170 -1.59 -12.19 -16.85
N ALA A 171 -0.41 -11.76 -16.41
CA ALA A 171 0.84 -11.97 -17.12
C ALA A 171 1.20 -13.46 -17.23
N LYS A 172 1.02 -14.24 -16.15
CA LYS A 172 1.21 -15.70 -16.15
C LYS A 172 0.30 -16.40 -17.16
N TYR A 173 -0.92 -15.91 -17.36
CA TYR A 173 -1.83 -16.44 -18.38
C TYR A 173 -1.46 -15.97 -19.81
N LYS A 174 -0.93 -14.75 -19.95
CA LYS A 174 -0.62 -14.13 -21.24
C LYS A 174 0.76 -14.48 -21.80
N LYS A 175 1.68 -14.96 -20.95
CA LYS A 175 2.99 -15.47 -21.37
C LYS A 175 2.82 -16.72 -22.22
N SER A 176 3.64 -16.84 -23.25
CA SER A 176 3.72 -18.03 -24.08
C SER A 176 4.64 -19.05 -23.42
N ASP A 177 4.09 -20.16 -22.92
CA ASP A 177 4.88 -21.20 -22.24
C ASP A 177 5.56 -22.19 -23.19
N PHE A 178 5.26 -22.15 -24.50
CA PHE A 178 5.85 -23.04 -25.50
C PHE A 178 6.37 -22.26 -26.72
N SER A 179 7.42 -22.78 -27.35
CA SER A 179 8.00 -22.25 -28.59
C SER A 179 6.98 -22.12 -29.73
N ILE A 180 5.98 -23.01 -29.75
CA ILE A 180 4.85 -22.96 -30.70
C ILE A 180 3.95 -21.75 -30.43
N THR A 181 3.65 -21.43 -29.17
CA THR A 181 2.83 -20.26 -28.82
C THR A 181 3.60 -18.96 -29.05
N GLN A 182 4.91 -18.92 -28.78
CA GLN A 182 5.76 -17.78 -29.17
C GLN A 182 5.75 -17.57 -30.68
N PHE A 183 5.91 -18.63 -31.47
CA PHE A 183 5.86 -18.56 -32.94
C PHE A 183 4.49 -18.06 -33.44
N VAL A 184 3.37 -18.54 -32.87
CA VAL A 184 2.02 -18.06 -33.20
C VAL A 184 1.82 -16.59 -32.77
N HIS A 185 2.35 -16.19 -31.61
CA HIS A 185 2.23 -14.82 -31.13
C HIS A 185 3.05 -13.83 -31.96
N GLU A 186 4.24 -14.23 -32.40
CA GLU A 186 5.16 -13.42 -33.18
C GLU A 186 4.75 -13.37 -34.67
N HIS A 187 4.40 -14.52 -35.27
CA HIS A 187 4.14 -14.62 -36.72
C HIS A 187 2.66 -14.57 -37.12
N ILE A 188 1.71 -14.93 -36.24
CA ILE A 188 0.27 -14.96 -36.57
C ILE A 188 -0.49 -13.81 -35.90
N ARG A 189 -0.10 -13.39 -34.68
CA ARG A 189 -0.75 -12.28 -33.96
C ARG A 189 0.02 -10.95 -33.99
N GLY A 190 1.21 -10.91 -34.60
CA GLY A 190 2.00 -9.69 -34.77
C GLY A 190 2.42 -9.03 -33.45
N ARG A 191 2.56 -9.79 -32.37
CA ARG A 191 2.97 -9.26 -31.06
C ARG A 191 4.46 -8.91 -31.11
N LYS A 192 4.79 -7.65 -30.80
CA LYS A 192 6.19 -7.18 -30.71
C LYS A 192 6.95 -8.00 -29.66
N PRO A 193 8.21 -8.41 -29.91
CA PRO A 193 9.02 -9.18 -28.96
C PRO A 193 9.12 -8.53 -27.57
N GLU A 194 9.18 -7.20 -27.52
CA GLU A 194 9.22 -6.42 -26.29
C GLU A 194 8.00 -6.66 -25.38
N VAL A 195 6.81 -6.83 -25.97
CA VAL A 195 5.56 -7.08 -25.23
C VAL A 195 5.55 -8.49 -24.64
N GLU A 196 6.12 -9.47 -25.35
CA GLU A 196 6.25 -10.84 -24.84
C GLU A 196 7.27 -10.90 -23.69
N ASN A 197 8.42 -10.23 -23.85
CA ASN A 197 9.41 -10.11 -22.78
C ASN A 197 8.82 -9.45 -21.53
N PHE A 198 8.02 -8.40 -21.71
CA PHE A 198 7.30 -7.74 -20.60
C PHE A 198 6.36 -8.70 -19.85
N TYR A 199 5.57 -9.51 -20.54
CA TYR A 199 4.73 -10.52 -19.87
C TYR A 199 5.57 -11.56 -19.11
N GLN A 200 6.70 -12.00 -19.68
CA GLN A 200 7.61 -12.94 -19.02
C GLN A 200 8.24 -12.34 -17.76
N GLU A 201 8.64 -11.06 -17.79
CA GLU A 201 9.19 -10.35 -16.63
C GLU A 201 8.17 -10.24 -15.50
N ILE A 202 6.95 -9.79 -15.80
CA ILE A 202 5.89 -9.67 -14.80
C ILE A 202 5.50 -11.04 -14.25
N ALA A 203 5.41 -12.07 -15.09
CA ALA A 203 5.01 -13.41 -14.67
C ALA A 203 6.02 -14.07 -13.71
N LYS A 204 7.28 -13.63 -13.72
CA LYS A 204 8.33 -14.06 -12.77
C LYS A 204 8.22 -13.38 -11.42
N LEU A 205 7.48 -12.28 -11.31
CA LEU A 205 7.31 -11.59 -10.03
C LEU A 205 6.51 -12.47 -9.07
N ASP A 206 6.95 -12.49 -7.83
CA ASP A 206 6.26 -13.16 -6.73
C ASP A 206 5.91 -12.11 -5.67
N MET A 207 4.61 -12.02 -5.36
CA MET A 207 4.11 -11.15 -4.31
C MET A 207 4.70 -11.49 -2.95
N ASN A 208 5.30 -12.65 -2.71
CA ASN A 208 5.95 -12.97 -1.43
C ASN A 208 7.46 -12.67 -1.44
N ASN A 209 8.07 -12.42 -2.60
CA ASN A 209 9.48 -12.12 -2.73
C ASN A 209 9.71 -10.60 -2.82
N THR A 210 9.77 -9.95 -1.66
CA THR A 210 9.99 -8.49 -1.57
C THR A 210 11.27 -8.03 -2.28
N SER A 211 12.33 -8.84 -2.31
CA SER A 211 13.59 -8.49 -2.98
C SER A 211 13.44 -8.41 -4.50
N ALA A 212 12.77 -9.40 -5.11
CA ALA A 212 12.49 -9.38 -6.55
C ALA A 212 11.57 -8.23 -6.94
N LEU A 213 10.56 -7.92 -6.12
CA LEU A 213 9.70 -6.75 -6.32
C LEU A 213 10.48 -5.44 -6.23
N LYS A 214 11.35 -5.29 -5.23
CA LYS A 214 12.23 -4.12 -5.10
C LYS A 214 13.12 -3.95 -6.33
N GLU A 215 13.73 -5.04 -6.80
CA GLU A 215 14.58 -5.01 -7.98
C GLU A 215 13.81 -4.59 -9.23
N TYR A 216 12.61 -5.15 -9.43
CA TYR A 216 11.76 -4.76 -10.55
C TYR A 216 11.28 -3.31 -10.46
N ALA A 217 10.94 -2.84 -9.27
CA ALA A 217 10.46 -1.48 -9.00
C ALA A 217 11.54 -0.41 -9.16
N LYS A 218 12.83 -0.79 -9.20
CA LYS A 218 13.90 0.18 -9.48
C LYS A 218 13.64 0.86 -10.83
N PRO A 219 13.83 2.19 -10.90
CA PRO A 219 13.84 2.86 -12.19
C PRO A 219 14.92 2.20 -13.06
N PRO A 220 14.72 2.13 -14.39
CA PRO A 220 15.74 1.63 -15.28
C PRO A 220 17.04 2.38 -15.00
N GLU A 221 18.15 1.64 -14.88
CA GLU A 221 19.45 2.27 -14.76
C GLU A 221 19.62 3.22 -15.94
N LYS A 222 19.80 4.52 -15.64
CA LYS A 222 20.14 5.51 -16.66
C LYS A 222 21.32 4.96 -17.45
N SER A 223 21.21 4.99 -18.76
CA SER A 223 22.31 4.62 -19.66
C SER A 223 23.58 5.39 -19.30
N PRO A 224 24.78 4.88 -19.59
CA PRO A 224 26.02 5.62 -19.39
C PRO A 224 25.99 7.02 -20.03
N GLU A 225 25.30 7.16 -21.16
CA GLU A 225 25.08 8.43 -21.88
C GLU A 225 24.18 9.40 -21.10
N GLU A 226 23.07 8.93 -20.54
CA GLU A 226 22.19 9.74 -19.68
C GLU A 226 22.88 10.12 -18.37
N ARG A 227 23.70 9.22 -17.79
CA ARG A 227 24.53 9.52 -16.61
C ARG A 227 25.55 10.62 -16.92
N PHE A 228 26.21 10.52 -18.08
CA PHE A 228 27.18 11.51 -18.53
C PHE A 228 26.52 12.87 -18.82
N ALA A 229 25.34 12.88 -19.43
CA ALA A 229 24.57 14.10 -19.69
C ALA A 229 24.11 14.79 -18.40
N LEU A 230 23.66 14.03 -17.41
CA LEU A 230 23.30 14.56 -16.09
C LEU A 230 24.50 15.08 -15.31
N GLN A 231 25.62 14.35 -15.34
CA GLN A 231 26.85 14.82 -14.69
C GLN A 231 27.33 16.12 -15.32
N SER A 232 27.38 16.19 -16.66
CA SER A 232 27.75 17.39 -17.41
C SER A 232 26.82 18.58 -17.13
N PHE A 233 25.53 18.33 -16.88
CA PHE A 233 24.58 19.37 -16.51
C PHE A 233 24.80 19.87 -15.07
N LEU A 234 25.00 18.96 -14.12
CA LEU A 234 25.26 19.31 -12.72
C LEU A 234 26.59 20.06 -12.55
N ASP A 235 27.64 19.64 -13.26
CA ASP A 235 28.95 20.31 -13.23
C ASP A 235 28.84 21.76 -13.74
N ARG A 236 28.02 22.02 -14.76
CA ARG A 236 27.76 23.39 -15.25
C ARG A 236 26.94 24.24 -14.29
N MET A 237 26.12 23.62 -13.44
CA MET A 237 25.31 24.32 -12.44
C MET A 237 26.11 24.65 -11.18
N SER A 238 27.20 23.93 -10.89
CA SER A 238 28.10 24.24 -9.78
C SER A 238 29.09 25.37 -10.05
N ASP A 239 29.22 25.80 -11.31
CA ASP A 239 30.06 26.93 -11.72
C ASP A 239 29.33 28.30 -11.68
N PHE A 240 28.07 28.32 -11.22
CA PHE A 240 27.25 29.53 -10.99
C PHE A 240 27.03 29.78 -9.50
#